data_AF-A0A8T3ZJD0-F1
#
_entry.id   AF-A0A8T3ZJD0-F1
#
_cell.length_a   1.000
_cell.length_b   1.000
_cell.length_c   1.000
_cell.angle_alpha   90.00
_cell.angle_beta   90.00
_cell.angle_gamma   90.00
#
_symmetry.space_group_name_H-M   'P 1'
#
loop_
_entity.id
_entity.type
_entity.pdbx_description
1 polymer ?
#
loop_
_entity_poly.entity_id
_entity_poly.type
_entity_poly.pdbx_seq_one_letter_code
_entity_poly.pdbx_strand_id
1 'polypeptide(L)' 'MTDESIFVEYFGDSPLVRILNFLILGKDFDYSMTEIAEGAGVGWTSFVRAWKTLVSKNAV' A
#
# COMPACT_ATOMS: atom_id res chain seq x y z
N MET A 1 10.32 -8.44 16.37
CA MET A 1 8.87 -8.27 16.49
C MET A 1 8.48 -7.38 15.33
N THR A 2 7.77 -7.91 14.34
CA THR A 2 7.17 -7.07 13.32
C THR A 2 6.10 -6.26 14.04
N ASP A 3 6.33 -4.97 14.27
CA ASP A 3 5.24 -4.08 14.65
C ASP A 3 4.25 -4.12 13.49
N GLU A 4 3.24 -4.97 13.62
CA GLU A 4 2.09 -4.93 12.73
C GLU A 4 1.54 -3.51 12.85
N SER A 5 1.50 -2.80 11.73
CA SER A 5 0.97 -1.45 11.72
C SER A 5 -0.46 -1.49 12.28
N ILE A 6 -0.73 -0.65 13.29
CA ILE A 6 -2.07 -0.48 13.85
C ILE A 6 -3.11 -0.19 12.75
N PHE A 7 -2.67 0.42 11.64
CA PHE A 7 -3.52 0.62 10.47
C PHE A 7 -3.92 -0.71 9.82
N VAL A 8 -2.98 -1.63 9.60
CA VAL A 8 -3.28 -2.95 9.03
C VAL A 8 -4.12 -3.79 9.99
N GLU A 9 -3.85 -3.71 11.30
CA GLU A 9 -4.66 -4.40 12.32
C GLU A 9 -6.13 -3.97 12.29
N TYR A 10 -6.39 -2.65 12.27
CA TYR A 10 -7.76 -2.11 12.32
C TYR A 10 -8.52 -2.23 10.99
N PHE A 11 -7.85 -2.02 9.85
CA PHE A 11 -8.50 -2.02 8.53
C PHE A 11 -8.42 -3.37 7.81
N GLY A 12 -7.71 -4.33 8.39
CA GLY A 12 -7.57 -5.69 7.89
C GLY A 12 -6.45 -5.84 6.86
N ASP A 13 -5.97 -7.07 6.75
CA ASP A 13 -4.83 -7.41 5.90
C ASP A 13 -5.23 -7.66 4.44
N SER A 14 -5.29 -6.58 3.65
CA SER A 14 -5.56 -6.62 2.21
C SER A 14 -4.51 -5.88 1.39
N PRO A 15 -4.33 -6.21 0.09
CA PRO A 15 -3.40 -5.49 -0.78
C PRO A 15 -3.57 -3.97 -0.76
N LEU A 16 -4.82 -3.48 -0.76
CA LEU A 16 -5.12 -2.05 -0.71
C LEU A 16 -4.65 -1.42 0.60
N VAL A 17 -4.92 -2.08 1.74
CA VAL A 17 -4.54 -1.58 3.07
C VAL A 17 -3.02 -1.59 3.24
N ARG A 18 -2.32 -2.62 2.77
CA ARG A 18 -0.85 -2.67 2.80
C ARG A 18 -0.22 -1.55 1.97
N ILE A 19 -0.75 -1.28 0.77
CA ILE A 19 -0.29 -0.18 -0.08
C ILE A 19 -0.53 1.17 0.62
N LEU A 20 -1.72 1.39 1.17
CA LEU A 20 -2.02 2.62 1.92
C LEU A 20 -1.09 2.79 3.13
N ASN A 21 -0.84 1.72 3.88
CA ASN A 21 0.09 1.75 5.00
C ASN A 21 1.50 2.17 4.56
N PHE A 22 2.00 1.59 3.46
CA PHE A 22 3.29 1.95 2.88
C PHE A 22 3.34 3.43 2.49
N LEU A 23 2.32 3.92 1.78
CA LEU A 23 2.25 5.32 1.34
C LEU A 23 2.15 6.31 2.51
N ILE A 24 1.42 5.97 3.57
CA ILE A 24 1.31 6.82 4.76
C ILE A 24 2.67 6.95 5.47
N LEU A 25 3.38 5.84 5.64
CA LEU A 25 4.70 5.81 6.29
C LEU A 25 5.78 6.46 5.43
N GLY A 26 5.68 6.31 4.11
CA GLY A 26 6.62 6.82 3.12
C GLY A 26 6.23 8.15 2.48
N LYS A 27 5.26 8.89 3.02
CA LYS A 27 4.64 10.06 2.35
C LYS A 27 5.59 11.17 1.90
N ASP A 28 6.79 11.23 2.48
CA ASP A 28 7.78 12.27 2.23
C ASP A 28 8.83 11.83 1.18
N PHE A 29 8.63 10.68 0.53
CA PHE A 29 9.53 10.11 -0.47
C PHE A 29 8.80 9.79 -1.77
N ASP A 30 9.52 9.92 -2.88
CA ASP A 30 9.05 9.47 -4.19
C ASP A 30 9.46 8.02 -4.41
N TYR A 31 8.47 7.14 -4.58
CA TYR A 31 8.67 5.73 -4.89
C TYR A 31 8.11 5.40 -6.27
N SER A 32 8.82 4.55 -7.00
CA SER A 32 8.27 3.88 -8.17
C SER A 32 7.15 2.91 -7.78
N MET A 33 6.27 2.59 -8.73
CA MET A 33 5.20 1.61 -8.52
C MET A 33 5.75 0.22 -8.09
N THR A 34 6.92 -0.15 -8.57
CA THR A 34 7.61 -1.40 -8.20
C THR A 34 8.11 -1.37 -6.76
N GLU A 35 8.72 -0.26 -6.32
CA GLU A 35 9.15 -0.09 -4.94
C GLU A 35 7.97 -0.09 -3.96
N ILE A 36 6.83 0.51 -4.34
CA ILE A 36 5.62 0.46 -3.53
C ILE A 36 5.09 -0.97 -3.42
N ALA A 37 5.03 -1.71 -4.54
CA ALA A 37 4.52 -3.09 -4.54
C ALA A 37 5.38 -4.02 -3.68
N GLU A 38 6.71 -3.91 -3.82
CA GLU A 38 7.68 -4.68 -3.03
C GLU A 38 7.65 -4.28 -1.55
N GLY A 39 7.68 -2.97 -1.27
CA GLY A 39 7.66 -2.43 0.09
C GLY A 39 6.34 -2.68 0.84
N ALA A 40 5.22 -2.76 0.12
CA ALA A 40 3.93 -3.17 0.67
C ALA A 40 3.78 -4.70 0.78
N GLY A 41 4.72 -5.50 0.27
CA GLY A 41 4.61 -6.96 0.25
C GLY A 41 3.39 -7.45 -0.55
N VAL A 42 3.12 -6.83 -1.70
CA VAL A 42 1.97 -7.12 -2.56
C VAL A 42 2.44 -7.58 -3.94
N GLY A 43 1.93 -8.72 -4.41
CA GLY A 43 2.20 -9.20 -5.77
C GLY A 43 1.65 -8.25 -6.85
N TRP A 44 2.36 -8.13 -7.97
CA TRP A 44 2.09 -7.13 -9.02
C TRP A 44 0.64 -7.09 -9.52
N THR A 45 0.01 -8.24 -9.79
CA THR A 45 -1.38 -8.30 -10.26
C THR A 45 -2.36 -7.69 -9.25
N SER A 46 -2.18 -7.99 -7.96
CA SER A 46 -2.99 -7.42 -6.87
C SER A 46 -2.72 -5.93 -6.70
N PHE A 47 -1.45 -5.53 -6.82
CA PHE A 47 -1.05 -4.12 -6.78
C PHE A 47 -1.73 -3.31 -7.88
N VAL A 48 -1.67 -3.74 -9.15
CA VAL A 48 -2.30 -3.02 -10.26
C VAL A 48 -3.81 -2.87 -10.06
N ARG A 49 -4.48 -3.87 -9.49
CA ARG A 49 -5.92 -3.80 -9.18
C ARG A 49 -6.23 -2.79 -8.07
N ALA A 50 -5.44 -2.81 -7.00
CA ALA A 50 -5.57 -1.87 -5.89
C ALA A 50 -5.23 -0.44 -6.33
N TRP A 51 -4.15 -0.26 -7.10
CA TRP A 51 -3.70 1.02 -7.63
C TRP A 51 -4.77 1.70 -8.51
N LYS A 52 -5.43 0.94 -9.40
CA LYS A 52 -6.58 1.45 -10.17
C LYS A 52 -7.70 1.99 -9.29
N THR A 53 -7.92 1.38 -8.11
CA THR A 53 -8.91 1.85 -7.14
C THR A 53 -8.46 3.14 -6.45
N LEU A 54 -7.17 3.29 -6.15
CA LEU A 54 -6.63 4.50 -5.54
C LEU A 54 -6.69 5.68 -6.51
N VAL A 55 -6.27 5.48 -7.76
CA VAL A 55 -6.35 6.49 -8.83
C VAL A 55 -7.80 6.91 -9.07
N SER A 56 -8.75 5.97 -9.15
CA SER A 56 -10.16 6.32 -9.37
C SER A 56 -10.80 7.09 -8.21
N LYS A 57 -10.20 7.04 -7.03
CA LYS A 57 -10.62 7.77 -5.84
C LYS A 57 -9.80 9.05 -5.60
N ASN A 58 -8.85 9.38 -6.49
CA ASN A 58 -7.95 10.52 -6.36
C ASN A 58 -7.17 10.50 -5.02
N ALA A 59 -6.79 9.30 -4.58
CA ALA A 59 -6.03 9.06 -3.34
C ALA A 59 -4.51 8.98 -3.57
N VAL A 60 -4.09 8.91 -4.83
CA VAL A 60 -2.71 8.96 -5.35
C VAL A 60 -2.71 9.74 -6.66
#